data_AF-E4XFW3-F1
#
_entry.id   AF-E4XFW3-F1
#
_cell.length_a   1.000
_cell.length_b   1.000
_cell.length_c   1.000
_cell.angle_alpha   90.00
_cell.angle_beta   90.00
_cell.angle_gamma   90.00
#
_symmetry.space_group_name_H-M   'P 1'
#
loop_
_entity.id
_entity.type
_entity.pdbx_description
1 polymer ?
#
loop_
_entity_poly.entity_id
_entity_poly.type
_entity_poly.pdbx_seq_one_letter_code
_entity_poly.pdbx_strand_id
1 'polypeptide(L)'
;MDKKRGKKSLNINPKSDMTYMVLNEQIERYQKRLKCPICNIEEKNAILTKCFHVFCYKCLKTRYETRQRKCPKCNQNFGGNDYHKIYIE
;
A
#
# COMPACT_ATOMS: atom_id res chain seq x y z
N MET A 1 -49.07 -31.01 -18.83
CA MET A 1 -47.98 -30.59 -19.74
C MET A 1 -47.15 -29.54 -19.02
N ASP A 2 -46.20 -29.99 -18.20
CA ASP A 2 -45.40 -29.11 -17.34
C ASP A 2 -44.17 -28.58 -18.08
N LYS A 3 -44.18 -27.30 -18.44
CA LYS A 3 -43.00 -26.60 -18.97
C LYS A 3 -41.99 -26.39 -17.84
N LYS A 4 -41.04 -27.33 -17.69
CA LYS A 4 -39.85 -27.16 -16.85
C LYS A 4 -39.07 -25.91 -17.30
N ARG A 5 -39.08 -24.86 -16.46
CA ARG A 5 -38.20 -23.69 -16.62
C ARG A 5 -36.75 -24.15 -16.45
N GLY A 6 -36.02 -24.25 -17.54
CA GLY A 6 -34.58 -24.51 -17.53
C GLY A 6 -33.85 -23.38 -16.81
N LYS A 7 -33.20 -23.72 -15.69
CA LYS A 7 -32.25 -22.84 -15.02
C LYS A 7 -31.05 -22.69 -15.95
N LYS A 8 -30.96 -21.59 -16.70
CA LYS A 8 -29.72 -21.22 -17.40
C LYS A 8 -28.72 -20.84 -16.33
N SER A 9 -27.77 -21.73 -16.04
CA SER A 9 -26.55 -21.40 -15.32
C SER A 9 -25.79 -20.36 -16.15
N LEU A 10 -25.82 -19.10 -15.72
CA LEU A 10 -24.97 -18.07 -16.28
C LEU A 10 -23.53 -18.42 -15.93
N ASN A 11 -22.76 -18.81 -16.94
CA ASN A 11 -21.33 -18.99 -16.84
C ASN A 11 -20.68 -17.60 -16.92
N ILE A 12 -20.67 -16.88 -15.80
CA ILE A 12 -20.13 -15.53 -15.72
C ILE A 12 -18.63 -15.66 -15.45
N ASN A 13 -17.81 -15.39 -16.46
CA ASN A 13 -16.38 -15.22 -16.24
C ASN A 13 -16.17 -13.85 -15.56
N PRO A 14 -15.76 -13.81 -14.27
CA PRO A 14 -15.72 -12.57 -13.50
C PRO A 14 -14.72 -11.54 -14.05
N LYS A 15 -13.82 -11.94 -14.95
CA LYS A 15 -12.77 -11.06 -15.49
C LYS A 15 -13.23 -10.10 -16.59
N SER A 16 -14.44 -10.22 -17.13
CA SER A 16 -14.97 -9.34 -18.19
C SER A 16 -15.98 -8.29 -17.70
N ASP A 17 -16.27 -8.27 -16.40
CA ASP A 17 -17.20 -7.30 -15.81
C ASP A 17 -16.47 -5.97 -15.54
N MET A 18 -17.00 -4.87 -16.09
CA MET A 18 -16.50 -3.51 -15.82
C MET A 18 -16.41 -3.23 -14.31
N THR A 19 -17.36 -3.76 -13.54
CA THR A 19 -17.39 -3.65 -12.08
C THR A 19 -16.16 -4.30 -11.44
N TYR A 20 -15.75 -5.47 -11.95
CA TYR A 20 -14.56 -6.18 -11.47
C TYR A 20 -13.29 -5.39 -11.80
N MET A 21 -13.20 -4.78 -12.99
CA MET A 21 -12.05 -3.95 -13.36
C MET A 21 -11.90 -2.74 -12.44
N VAL A 22 -12.99 -1.98 -12.23
CA VAL A 22 -12.99 -0.81 -11.34
C VAL A 22 -12.66 -1.20 -9.90
N LEU A 23 -13.19 -2.32 -9.41
CA LEU A 23 -12.89 -2.81 -8.06
C LEU A 23 -11.41 -3.15 -7.89
N ASN A 24 -10.80 -3.82 -8.87
CA ASN A 24 -9.37 -4.16 -8.79
C ASN A 24 -8.49 -2.91 -8.87
N GLU A 25 -8.82 -1.93 -9.71
CA GLU A 25 -8.09 -0.66 -9.75
C GLU A 25 -8.13 0.04 -8.38
N GLN A 26 -9.28 0.03 -7.71
CA GLN A 26 -9.40 0.57 -6.35
C GLN A 26 -8.53 -0.21 -5.36
N ILE A 27 -8.58 -1.55 -5.38
CA ILE A 27 -7.75 -2.40 -4.52
C ILE A 27 -6.27 -2.10 -4.72
N GLU A 28 -5.80 -2.05 -5.96
CA GLU A 28 -4.41 -1.74 -6.30
C GLU A 28 -4.01 -0.34 -5.82
N ARG A 29 -4.89 0.66 -5.99
CA ARG A 29 -4.67 2.03 -5.51
C ARG A 29 -4.52 2.07 -3.99
N TYR A 30 -5.35 1.34 -3.24
CA TYR A 30 -5.25 1.26 -1.78
C TYR A 30 -4.01 0.51 -1.33
N GLN A 31 -3.69 -0.64 -1.94
CA GLN A 31 -2.46 -1.38 -1.67
C GLN A 31 -1.21 -0.52 -1.91
N LYS A 32 -1.17 0.25 -3.01
CA LYS A 32 -0.07 1.17 -3.30
C LYS A 32 0.05 2.29 -2.26
N ARG A 33 -1.06 2.74 -1.68
CA ARG A 33 -1.04 3.73 -0.59
C ARG A 33 -0.51 3.16 0.73
N LEU A 34 -0.72 1.87 1.01
CA LEU A 34 -0.23 1.23 2.22
C LEU A 34 1.26 0.84 2.12
N LYS A 35 1.74 0.54 0.91
CA LYS A 35 3.15 0.18 0.67
C LYS A 35 4.12 1.34 0.88
N CYS A 36 5.31 1.04 1.39
CA CYS A 36 6.41 1.96 1.52
C CYS A 36 6.85 2.47 0.13
N PRO A 37 6.90 3.79 -0.12
CA PRO A 37 7.23 4.33 -1.44
C PRO A 37 8.71 4.19 -1.82
N ILE A 38 9.57 3.74 -0.90
CA ILE A 38 11.01 3.53 -1.16
C ILE A 38 11.23 2.15 -1.79
N CYS A 39 10.70 1.10 -1.16
CA CYS A 39 10.92 -0.27 -1.60
C CYS A 39 9.76 -0.86 -2.39
N ASN A 40 8.54 -0.30 -2.28
CA ASN A 40 7.30 -0.84 -2.84
C ASN A 40 7.02 -2.31 -2.47
N ILE A 41 7.62 -2.80 -1.38
CA ILE A 41 7.54 -4.18 -0.90
C ILE A 41 6.82 -4.19 0.46
N GLU A 42 7.48 -3.64 1.48
CA GLU A 42 6.96 -3.60 2.85
C GLU A 42 5.86 -2.55 3.00
N GLU A 43 4.96 -2.79 3.95
CA GLU A 43 3.97 -1.80 4.35
C GLU A 43 4.61 -0.64 5.13
N LYS A 44 3.90 0.48 5.15
CA LYS A 44 4.23 1.64 5.97
C LYS A 44 4.04 1.30 7.44
N ASN A 45 5.10 1.45 8.22
CA ASN A 45 5.09 1.17 9.66
C ASN A 45 6.12 2.02 10.43
N ALA A 46 6.59 3.12 9.84
CA ALA A 46 7.45 4.08 10.52
C ALA A 46 7.24 5.51 10.02
N ILE A 47 7.30 6.47 10.93
CA ILE A 47 7.12 7.90 10.67
C ILE A 47 8.39 8.68 10.96
N LEU A 48 8.67 9.70 10.15
CA LEU A 48 9.64 10.75 10.49
C LEU A 48 8.94 11.88 11.25
N THR A 49 9.32 12.15 12.49
CA THR A 49 8.61 13.13 13.35
C THR A 49 8.86 14.59 12.98
N LYS A 50 9.91 14.88 12.20
CA LYS A 50 10.22 16.23 11.72
C LYS A 50 9.37 16.69 10.54
N CYS A 51 8.84 15.77 9.74
CA CYS A 51 8.10 16.08 8.52
C CYS A 51 6.86 15.21 8.29
N PHE A 52 6.56 14.29 9.20
CA PHE A 52 5.40 13.39 9.22
C PHE A 52 5.23 12.51 7.97
N HIS A 53 6.29 12.33 7.18
CA HIS A 53 6.29 11.37 6.08
C HIS A 53 6.50 9.94 6.60
N VAL A 54 5.70 9.01 6.06
CA VAL A 54 5.63 7.62 6.50
C VAL A 54 6.24 6.67 5.47
N PHE A 55 7.05 5.73 5.95
CA PHE A 55 7.77 4.71 5.19
C PHE A 55 7.76 3.38 5.96
N CYS A 56 8.47 2.36 5.48
CA CYS A 56 8.76 1.18 6.31
C CYS A 56 9.99 1.42 7.19
N TYR A 57 10.00 0.81 8.37
CA TYR A 57 11.07 0.91 9.35
C TYR A 57 12.41 0.42 8.79
N LYS A 58 12.39 -0.66 7.99
CA LYS A 58 13.59 -1.22 7.35
C LYS A 58 14.31 -0.15 6.50
N CYS A 59 13.59 0.56 5.64
CA CYS A 59 14.18 1.59 4.79
C CYS A 59 14.68 2.81 5.58
N LEU A 60 13.96 3.25 6.62
CA LEU A 60 14.44 4.36 7.45
C LEU A 60 15.69 3.99 8.26
N LYS A 61 15.70 2.79 8.85
CA LYS A 61 16.86 2.26 9.59
C LYS A 61 18.09 2.14 8.68
N THR A 62 17.95 1.55 7.49
CA THR A 62 19.05 1.47 6.51
C THR A 62 19.59 2.85 6.14
N ARG A 63 18.73 3.85 5.90
CA ARG A 63 19.16 5.22 5.61
C ARG A 63 19.90 5.87 6.78
N TYR A 64 19.44 5.63 8.01
CA TYR A 64 20.10 6.14 9.20
C TYR A 64 21.51 5.56 9.37
N GLU A 65 21.65 4.24 9.21
CA GLU A 65 22.91 3.48 9.34
C GLU A 65 23.91 3.86 8.24
N THR A 66 23.44 4.01 7.00
CA THR A 66 24.25 4.43 5.83
C THR A 66 24.49 5.94 5.75
N ARG A 67 24.16 6.69 6.81
CA ARG A 67 24.32 8.15 6.92
C ARG A 67 23.54 8.98 5.87
N GLN A 68 22.56 8.39 5.19
CA GLN A 68 21.61 9.07 4.28
C GLN A 68 20.42 9.67 5.04
N ARG A 69 20.72 10.47 6.07
CA ARG A 69 19.81 10.98 7.10
C ARG A 69 18.92 12.15 6.63
N LYS A 70 18.32 11.99 5.45
CA LYS A 70 17.35 12.93 4.85
C LYS A 70 16.09 12.19 4.44
N CYS A 71 14.94 12.84 4.63
CA CYS A 71 13.63 12.33 4.24
C CYS A 71 13.62 12.02 2.73
N PRO A 72 13.26 10.80 2.32
CA PRO A 72 13.17 10.43 0.90
C PRO A 72 12.17 11.26 0.09
N LYS A 73 11.20 11.91 0.75
CA LYS A 73 10.11 12.64 0.09
C LYS A 73 10.32 14.16 0.04
N CYS A 74 10.83 14.76 1.11
CA CYS A 74 11.01 16.22 1.19
C CYS A 74 12.43 16.66 1.52
N ASN A 75 13.40 15.73 1.57
CA ASN A 75 14.81 16.00 1.86
C ASN A 75 15.13 16.60 3.24
N GLN A 76 14.13 16.71 4.13
CA GLN A 76 14.32 17.20 5.50
C GLN A 76 15.27 16.30 6.29
N ASN A 77 16.22 16.89 7.02
CA ASN A 77 17.16 16.15 7.86
C ASN A 77 16.44 15.45 9.03
N PHE A 78 16.92 14.27 9.43
CA PHE A 78 16.40 13.55 10.61
C PHE A 78 17.52 12.83 11.38
N GLY A 79 17.42 12.78 12.71
CA GLY A 79 18.34 12.09 13.62
C GLY A 79 17.80 10.75 14.15
N GLY A 80 18.52 10.17 15.12
CA GLY A 80 18.17 8.87 15.72
C GLY A 80 16.83 8.86 16.45
N ASN A 81 16.46 10.00 17.02
CA ASN A 81 15.21 10.19 17.75
C ASN A 81 14.07 10.73 16.88
N ASP A 82 14.29 10.85 15.57
CA ASP A 82 13.33 11.48 14.65
C ASP A 82 12.59 10.45 13.77
N TYR A 83 12.79 9.15 14.01
CA TYR A 83 12.06 8.09 13.32
C TYR A 83 11.57 7.02 14.29
N HIS A 84 10.28 6.71 14.23
CA HIS A 84 9.64 5.76 15.14
C HIS A 84 8.73 4.80 14.41
N LYS A 85 8.56 3.60 14.97
CA LYS A 85 7.55 2.66 14.49
C LYS A 85 6.15 3.21 14.77
N ILE A 86 5.23 2.92 13.85
CA ILE A 86 3.80 3.14 14.01
C ILE A 86 3.06 1.88 13.55
N TYR A 87 1.84 1.71 14.03
CA TYR A 87 0.95 0.62 13.66
C TYR A 87 -0.30 1.24 13.01
N ILE A 88 -0.68 0.73 11.84
CA ILE A 88 -1.84 1.21 11.08
C ILE A 88 -2.88 0.09 11.16
N GLU A 89 -4.08 0.41 11.67
CA GLU A 89 -5.23 -0.49 11.84
C GLU A 89 -6.40 -0.06 10.95
#